data_AF-A0A533BKU6-F1
#
_entry.id   AF-A0A533BKU6-F1
#
_cell.length_a   1.000
_cell.length_b   1.000
_cell.length_c   1.000
_cell.angle_alpha   90.00
_cell.angle_beta   90.00
_cell.angle_gamma   90.00
#
_symmetry.space_group_name_H-M   'P 1'
#
loop_
_entity.id
_entity.type
_entity.pdbx_description
1 polymer ?
#
loop_
_entity_poly.entity_id
_entity_poly.type
_entity_poly.pdbx_seq_one_letter_code
_entity_poly.pdbx_strand_id
1 'polypeptide(L)'
;MVFMKRLVFGFLVFMISVSAAWAGERGYQLVAGRASKLCARVLEAFREDVDDRWRLRYQHEIFRQIAWKPVELKGQGPKTRHCSSLDKAMFDLDNNGQPDLVVKTTFCMKGSPSDSFYMFPADSAVLEQANWQDLSPLLATPDKFERTGGAYPLTQLPTEETGVSRTTLTGVFTVQPFMLDGSAYVSLTDGRAEWIVIAKYLRGERFEDQCYMRMAGR
;
A
#
# COMPACT_ATOMS: atom_id res chain seq x y z
N MET A 1 -38.73 20.89 -69.54
CA MET A 1 -37.29 21.18 -69.46
C MET A 1 -36.82 20.91 -68.04
N VAL A 2 -36.08 19.82 -67.86
CA VAL A 2 -35.29 19.54 -66.64
C VAL A 2 -34.09 20.47 -66.66
N PHE A 3 -33.70 21.11 -65.55
CA PHE A 3 -32.28 21.32 -65.18
C PHE A 3 -32.15 21.93 -63.77
N MET A 4 -31.82 21.05 -62.81
CA MET A 4 -30.72 21.16 -61.85
C MET A 4 -30.58 22.31 -60.81
N LYS A 5 -30.16 21.86 -59.61
CA LYS A 5 -29.15 22.42 -58.69
C LYS A 5 -29.61 23.29 -57.50
N ARG A 6 -29.63 22.65 -56.32
CA ARG A 6 -28.82 22.90 -55.08
C ARG A 6 -29.67 22.53 -53.86
N LEU A 7 -29.48 21.39 -53.21
CA LEU A 7 -28.38 21.01 -52.30
C LEU A 7 -28.20 22.03 -51.16
N VAL A 8 -28.90 21.82 -50.03
CA VAL A 8 -28.37 22.04 -48.68
C VAL A 8 -28.98 20.99 -47.74
N PHE A 9 -28.11 20.08 -47.30
CA PHE A 9 -28.34 19.12 -46.22
C PHE A 9 -28.31 19.88 -44.89
N GLY A 10 -29.39 19.84 -44.11
CA GLY A 10 -29.46 20.40 -42.76
C GLY A 10 -29.68 19.31 -41.73
N PHE A 11 -28.64 18.52 -41.44
CA PHE A 11 -28.65 17.53 -40.36
C PHE A 11 -28.34 18.27 -39.04
N LEU A 12 -29.37 18.57 -38.25
CA LEU A 12 -29.21 19.15 -36.92
C LEU A 12 -28.96 18.00 -35.92
N VAL A 13 -27.70 17.58 -35.81
CA VAL A 13 -27.25 16.69 -34.73
C VAL A 13 -27.21 17.52 -33.45
N PHE A 14 -28.19 17.30 -32.58
CA PHE A 14 -28.17 17.84 -31.22
C PHE A 14 -27.06 17.12 -30.46
N MET A 15 -25.87 17.72 -30.43
CA MET A 15 -24.77 17.32 -29.56
C MET A 15 -25.25 17.43 -28.11
N ILE A 16 -25.60 16.30 -27.51
CA ILE A 16 -25.74 16.18 -26.06
C ILE A 16 -24.32 16.34 -25.52
N SER A 17 -23.94 17.58 -25.21
CA SER A 17 -22.81 17.88 -24.36
C SER A 17 -23.14 17.36 -22.97
N VAL A 18 -22.88 16.08 -22.73
CA VAL A 18 -22.64 15.61 -21.37
C VAL A 18 -21.28 16.16 -21.00
N SER A 19 -21.25 17.43 -20.57
CA SER A 19 -20.20 17.93 -19.71
C SER A 19 -20.28 17.11 -18.42
N ALA A 20 -19.61 15.95 -18.44
CA ALA A 20 -19.15 15.31 -17.22
C ALA A 20 -18.21 16.31 -16.57
N ALA A 21 -18.78 17.17 -15.73
CA ALA A 21 -18.03 17.90 -14.74
C ALA A 21 -17.35 16.83 -13.89
N TRP A 22 -16.06 16.62 -14.14
CA TRP A 22 -15.20 15.82 -13.28
C TRP A 22 -15.22 16.50 -11.93
N ALA A 23 -16.10 16.02 -11.04
CA ALA A 23 -15.96 16.26 -9.60
C ALA A 23 -14.50 15.91 -9.26
N GLY A 24 -13.77 16.86 -8.68
CA GLY A 24 -12.33 16.72 -8.40
C GLY A 24 -12.03 15.36 -7.79
N GLU A 25 -11.03 14.67 -8.32
CA GLU A 25 -10.73 13.29 -7.96
C GLU A 25 -10.59 13.16 -6.44
N ARG A 26 -11.50 12.40 -5.81
CA ARG A 26 -11.50 12.15 -4.37
C ARG A 26 -10.47 11.08 -4.03
N GLY A 27 -9.80 11.23 -2.89
CA GLY A 27 -8.73 10.36 -2.41
C GLY A 27 -7.37 10.67 -3.02
N TYR A 28 -6.85 9.71 -3.78
CA TYR A 28 -5.47 9.68 -4.27
C TYR A 28 -5.40 9.87 -5.79
N GLN A 29 -4.23 10.30 -6.27
CA GLN A 29 -3.85 10.36 -7.68
C GLN A 29 -2.54 9.60 -7.92
N LEU A 30 -2.39 9.03 -9.13
CA LEU A 30 -1.15 8.38 -9.54
C LEU A 30 -0.11 9.44 -9.92
N VAL A 31 1.06 9.40 -9.30
CA VAL A 31 2.20 10.28 -9.62
C VAL A 31 3.12 9.62 -10.65
N ALA A 32 3.44 8.35 -10.43
CA ALA A 32 4.26 7.56 -11.34
C ALA A 32 3.96 6.07 -11.14
N GLY A 33 4.21 5.27 -12.18
CA GLY A 33 4.05 3.83 -12.08
C GLY A 33 4.80 3.09 -13.19
N ARG A 34 5.44 1.98 -12.82
CA ARG A 34 6.10 1.07 -13.77
C ARG A 34 5.13 0.06 -14.37
N ALA A 35 4.10 -0.32 -13.61
CA ALA A 35 3.10 -1.29 -14.00
C ALA A 35 1.73 -0.61 -14.16
N SER A 36 1.49 0.03 -15.31
CA SER A 36 0.31 0.89 -15.54
C SER A 36 -1.04 0.23 -15.20
N LYS A 37 -1.24 -1.03 -15.59
CA LYS A 37 -2.47 -1.79 -15.28
C LYS A 37 -2.65 -2.05 -13.79
N LEU A 38 -1.57 -2.44 -13.10
CA LEU A 38 -1.56 -2.64 -11.65
C LEU A 38 -1.90 -1.32 -10.94
N CYS A 39 -1.19 -0.25 -11.29
CA CYS A 39 -1.34 1.04 -10.64
C CYS A 39 -2.73 1.63 -10.82
N ALA A 40 -3.35 1.45 -11.98
CA ALA A 40 -4.73 1.88 -12.23
C ALA A 40 -5.72 1.14 -11.31
N ARG A 41 -5.62 -0.19 -11.21
CA ARG A 41 -6.52 -1.01 -10.36
C ARG A 41 -6.34 -0.71 -8.88
N VAL A 42 -5.10 -0.58 -8.42
CA VAL A 42 -4.83 -0.25 -7.02
C VAL A 42 -5.33 1.16 -6.71
N LEU A 43 -5.15 2.12 -7.63
CA LEU A 43 -5.67 3.48 -7.44
C LEU A 43 -7.20 3.49 -7.30
N GLU A 44 -7.90 2.74 -8.15
CA GLU A 44 -9.36 2.60 -8.10
C GLU A 44 -9.80 2.02 -6.75
N ALA A 45 -9.21 0.90 -6.32
CA ALA A 45 -9.48 0.30 -5.02
C ALA A 45 -9.25 1.28 -3.85
N PHE A 46 -8.20 2.11 -3.93
CA PHE A 46 -7.87 3.07 -2.89
C PHE A 46 -8.89 4.22 -2.86
N ARG A 47 -9.34 4.69 -4.02
CA ARG A 47 -10.39 5.72 -4.11
C ARG A 47 -11.71 5.26 -3.51
N GLU A 48 -12.07 3.99 -3.70
CA GLU A 48 -13.26 3.38 -3.08
C GLU A 48 -13.12 3.19 -1.56
N ASP A 49 -11.90 2.93 -1.10
CA ASP A 49 -11.63 2.61 0.30
C ASP A 49 -11.43 3.84 1.21
N VAL A 50 -11.22 5.02 0.63
CA VAL A 50 -11.03 6.28 1.36
C VAL A 50 -12.31 6.74 2.10
N ASP A 51 -12.18 7.13 3.36
CA ASP A 51 -13.27 7.70 4.16
C ASP A 51 -13.52 9.21 3.90
N ASP A 52 -14.51 9.81 4.57
CA ASP A 52 -14.82 11.25 4.48
C ASP A 52 -13.70 12.17 5.00
N ARG A 53 -12.68 11.61 5.66
CA ARG A 53 -11.52 12.31 6.18
C ARG A 53 -10.25 12.01 5.39
N TRP A 54 -10.38 11.47 4.17
CA TRP A 54 -9.25 11.16 3.29
C TRP A 54 -8.30 10.08 3.83
N ARG A 55 -8.81 9.18 4.67
CA ARG A 55 -8.03 8.09 5.26
C ARG A 55 -8.40 6.75 4.63
N LEU A 56 -7.39 5.96 4.29
CA LEU A 56 -7.59 4.55 3.91
C LEU A 56 -8.13 3.76 5.09
N ARG A 57 -9.12 2.92 4.82
CA ARG A 57 -9.72 2.02 5.80
C ARG A 57 -9.11 0.62 5.75
N TYR A 58 -8.44 0.29 4.65
CA TYR A 58 -7.94 -1.02 4.28
C TYR A 58 -9.04 -2.10 4.33
N GLN A 59 -10.25 -1.73 3.88
CA GLN A 59 -11.44 -2.58 3.88
C GLN A 59 -11.81 -3.13 2.51
N HIS A 60 -11.25 -2.60 1.42
CA HIS A 60 -11.40 -3.15 0.08
C HIS A 60 -10.97 -4.63 -0.01
N GLU A 61 -11.59 -5.39 -0.91
CA GLU A 61 -11.43 -6.85 -1.02
C GLU A 61 -9.96 -7.30 -1.17
N ILE A 62 -9.13 -6.54 -1.89
CA ILE A 62 -7.70 -6.84 -2.09
C ILE A 62 -6.94 -6.96 -0.76
N PHE A 63 -7.29 -6.16 0.25
CA PHE A 63 -6.63 -6.17 1.56
C PHE A 63 -7.11 -7.32 2.45
N ARG A 64 -8.38 -7.74 2.28
CA ARG A 64 -9.01 -8.77 3.11
C ARG A 64 -8.56 -10.19 2.77
N GLN A 65 -7.82 -10.37 1.68
CA GLN A 65 -7.31 -11.69 1.28
C GLN A 65 -6.27 -12.24 2.27
N ILE A 66 -5.65 -11.39 3.10
CA ILE A 66 -4.69 -11.81 4.12
C ILE A 66 -5.37 -11.88 5.48
N ALA A 67 -5.47 -13.09 6.03
CA ALA A 67 -6.10 -13.36 7.32
C ALA A 67 -5.09 -13.19 8.47
N TRP A 68 -5.01 -11.97 9.01
CA TRP A 68 -4.20 -11.66 10.19
C TRP A 68 -4.81 -12.26 11.46
N LYS A 69 -3.96 -12.84 12.31
CA LYS A 69 -4.30 -13.40 13.62
C LYS A 69 -3.35 -12.86 14.69
N PRO A 70 -3.81 -12.57 15.92
CA PRO A 70 -2.91 -12.21 17.00
C PRO A 70 -1.86 -13.30 17.25
N VAL A 71 -0.64 -12.89 17.59
CA VAL A 71 0.43 -13.81 17.95
C VAL A 71 0.28 -14.30 19.38
N GLU A 72 0.46 -15.61 19.56
CA GLU A 72 0.70 -16.25 20.85
C GLU A 72 2.20 -16.55 20.97
N LEU A 73 2.81 -16.15 22.08
CA LEU A 73 4.23 -16.35 22.34
C LEU A 73 4.41 -17.27 23.55
N LYS A 74 5.08 -18.41 23.38
CA LYS A 74 5.22 -19.46 24.42
C LYS A 74 3.91 -19.83 25.11
N GLY A 75 2.83 -19.95 24.34
CA GLY A 75 1.49 -20.23 24.88
C GLY A 75 0.88 -19.10 25.73
N GLN A 76 1.53 -17.94 25.83
CA GLN A 76 0.94 -16.74 26.42
C GLN A 76 0.13 -16.02 25.35
N GLY A 77 -1.13 -15.73 25.68
CA GLY A 77 -2.05 -15.01 24.80
C GLY A 77 -1.55 -13.61 24.40
N PRO A 78 -2.22 -12.97 23.43
CA PRO A 78 -1.82 -11.69 22.88
C PRO A 78 -1.83 -10.58 23.95
N LYS A 79 -0.78 -9.74 23.97
CA LYS A 79 -0.78 -8.49 24.74
C LYS A 79 -1.18 -7.33 23.84
N THR A 80 -2.47 -7.00 23.81
CA THR A 80 -2.94 -5.75 23.20
C THR A 80 -2.66 -4.56 24.13
N ARG A 81 -1.86 -3.60 23.66
CA ARG A 81 -1.73 -2.27 24.29
C ARG A 81 -2.40 -1.23 23.40
N HIS A 82 -2.73 -0.06 23.95
CA HIS A 82 -3.58 0.97 23.33
C HIS A 82 -3.48 1.11 21.79
N CYS A 83 -2.26 1.25 21.25
CA CYS A 83 -1.98 1.29 19.81
C CYS A 83 -0.84 0.34 19.41
N SER A 84 -0.65 -0.77 20.13
CA SER A 84 0.37 -1.76 19.78
C SER A 84 -0.22 -3.16 19.66
N SER A 85 0.16 -3.82 18.56
CA SER A 85 -0.24 -5.19 18.25
C SER A 85 0.94 -6.00 17.74
N LEU A 86 0.79 -7.32 17.82
CA LEU A 86 1.68 -8.30 17.24
C LEU A 86 0.79 -9.34 16.58
N ASP A 87 0.75 -9.31 15.25
CA ASP A 87 -0.14 -10.11 14.42
C ASP A 87 0.68 -10.98 13.47
N LYS A 88 0.15 -12.13 13.08
CA LYS A 88 0.75 -13.04 12.12
C LYS A 88 -0.20 -13.43 11.00
N ALA A 89 0.35 -13.71 9.84
CA ALA A 89 -0.34 -14.32 8.72
C ALA A 89 0.60 -15.30 7.98
N MET A 90 0.00 -16.23 7.25
CA MET A 90 0.70 -17.20 6.40
C MET A 90 0.38 -16.91 4.94
N PHE A 91 1.36 -16.44 4.16
CA PHE A 91 1.21 -16.17 2.74
C PHE A 91 2.59 -15.97 2.08
N ASP A 92 2.67 -16.11 0.76
CA ASP A 92 3.90 -15.89 -0.03
C ASP A 92 4.13 -14.37 -0.19
N LEU A 93 4.94 -13.76 0.68
CA LEU A 93 5.12 -12.29 0.70
C LEU A 93 6.10 -11.81 -0.36
N ASP A 94 7.16 -12.59 -0.61
CA ASP A 94 8.21 -12.24 -1.58
C ASP A 94 7.94 -12.78 -3.00
N ASN A 95 6.80 -13.45 -3.21
CA ASN A 95 6.35 -14.01 -4.48
C ASN A 95 7.26 -15.12 -5.03
N ASN A 96 7.84 -15.95 -4.15
CA ASN A 96 8.73 -17.06 -4.53
C ASN A 96 7.99 -18.40 -4.77
N GLY A 97 6.68 -18.45 -4.53
CA GLY A 97 5.84 -19.64 -4.66
C GLY A 97 5.74 -20.50 -3.40
N GLN A 98 6.36 -20.09 -2.29
CA GLN A 98 6.29 -20.75 -0.98
C GLN A 98 5.64 -19.81 0.05
N PRO A 99 4.81 -20.34 0.96
CA PRO A 99 4.26 -19.52 2.03
C PRO A 99 5.34 -19.10 3.02
N ASP A 100 5.25 -17.87 3.52
CA ASP A 100 6.06 -17.33 4.60
C ASP A 100 5.22 -17.14 5.87
N LEU A 101 5.86 -17.27 7.03
CA LEU A 101 5.33 -16.73 8.27
C LEU A 101 5.68 -15.24 8.32
N VAL A 102 4.66 -14.39 8.21
CA VAL A 102 4.82 -12.93 8.32
C VAL A 102 4.28 -12.47 9.66
N VAL A 103 5.13 -11.82 10.44
CA VAL A 103 4.78 -11.22 11.73
C VAL A 103 4.78 -9.70 11.56
N LYS A 104 3.62 -9.07 11.74
CA LYS A 104 3.45 -7.62 11.73
C LYS A 104 3.44 -7.11 13.17
N THR A 105 4.25 -6.09 13.44
CA THR A 105 4.20 -5.34 14.70
C THR A 105 3.67 -3.95 14.42
N THR A 106 2.76 -3.48 15.26
CA THR A 106 2.41 -2.05 15.35
C THR A 106 2.94 -1.52 16.67
N PHE A 107 3.76 -0.48 16.64
CA PHE A 107 4.27 0.20 17.83
C PHE A 107 3.74 1.64 17.93
N CYS A 108 3.50 2.11 19.15
CA CYS A 108 3.09 3.48 19.41
C CYS A 108 4.31 4.41 19.42
N MET A 109 4.58 5.15 18.35
CA MET A 109 5.58 6.20 18.34
C MET A 109 4.90 7.55 18.61
N LYS A 110 5.19 8.14 19.79
CA LYS A 110 4.61 9.43 20.24
C LYS A 110 3.07 9.47 20.15
N GLY A 111 2.41 8.34 20.39
CA GLY A 111 0.95 8.19 20.34
C GLY A 111 0.38 7.82 18.97
N SER A 112 1.21 7.76 17.92
CA SER A 112 0.79 7.33 16.57
C SER A 112 1.25 5.89 16.30
N PRO A 113 0.39 5.02 15.71
CA PRO A 113 0.80 3.67 15.31
C PRO A 113 1.82 3.74 14.17
N SER A 114 2.84 2.89 14.25
CA SER A 114 3.83 2.67 13.20
C SER A 114 4.07 1.19 13.04
N ASP A 115 3.92 0.71 11.81
CA ASP A 115 4.02 -0.68 11.45
C ASP A 115 5.44 -1.06 11.04
N SER A 116 5.84 -2.26 11.44
CA SER A 116 6.98 -3.01 10.93
C SER A 116 6.52 -4.44 10.64
N PHE A 117 7.26 -5.17 9.81
CA PHE A 117 7.04 -6.62 9.66
C PHE A 117 8.36 -7.39 9.60
N TYR A 118 8.27 -8.66 9.95
CA TYR A 118 9.35 -9.63 10.00
C TYR A 118 8.89 -10.89 9.27
N MET A 119 9.72 -11.42 8.39
CA MET A 119 9.41 -12.58 7.56
C MET A 119 10.30 -13.76 7.97
N PHE A 120 9.69 -14.95 8.02
CA PHE A 120 10.34 -16.20 8.36
C PHE A 120 9.85 -17.32 7.43
N PRO A 121 10.63 -18.40 7.27
CA PRO A 121 10.11 -19.64 6.70
C PRO A 121 8.84 -20.11 7.42
N ALA A 122 7.92 -20.75 6.69
CA ALA A 122 6.65 -21.18 7.24
C ALA A 122 6.74 -22.15 8.43
N ASP A 123 7.80 -22.96 8.50
CA ASP A 123 8.08 -23.94 9.54
C ASP A 123 8.95 -23.38 10.69
N SER A 124 9.19 -22.07 10.70
CA SER A 124 10.02 -21.41 11.72
C SER A 124 9.44 -21.56 13.13
N ALA A 125 10.28 -22.02 14.05
CA ALA A 125 9.97 -22.08 15.48
C ALA A 125 10.13 -20.74 16.22
N VAL A 126 10.27 -19.61 15.51
CA VAL A 126 10.61 -18.30 16.13
C VAL A 126 9.60 -17.85 17.19
N LEU A 127 8.31 -18.18 17.03
CA LEU A 127 7.25 -17.82 17.99
C LEU A 127 7.33 -18.62 19.31
N GLU A 128 7.93 -19.81 19.28
CA GLU A 128 8.24 -20.62 20.48
C GLU A 128 9.48 -20.07 21.21
N GLN A 129 10.38 -19.40 20.48
CA GLN A 129 11.63 -18.87 21.02
C GLN A 129 11.42 -17.51 21.69
N ALA A 130 10.60 -16.64 21.08
CA ALA A 130 10.30 -15.31 21.59
C ALA A 130 9.28 -15.33 22.76
N ASN A 131 9.30 -14.31 23.60
CA ASN A 131 8.29 -14.08 24.64
C ASN A 131 8.03 -12.59 24.83
N TRP A 132 7.01 -12.23 25.61
CA TRP A 132 6.62 -10.82 25.78
C TRP A 132 7.66 -9.94 26.49
N GLN A 133 8.63 -10.53 27.18
CA GLN A 133 9.75 -9.81 27.81
C GLN A 133 10.97 -9.75 26.88
N ASP A 134 11.06 -10.66 25.92
CA ASP A 134 12.17 -10.75 24.95
C ASP A 134 11.66 -11.13 23.55
N LEU A 135 11.54 -10.10 22.70
CA LEU A 135 11.18 -10.24 21.29
C LEU A 135 12.41 -10.37 20.38
N SER A 136 13.63 -10.42 20.92
CA SER A 136 14.87 -10.46 20.13
C SER A 136 14.88 -11.53 19.04
N PRO A 137 14.34 -12.76 19.26
CA PRO A 137 14.26 -13.76 18.19
C PRO A 137 13.46 -13.30 16.96
N LEU A 138 12.40 -12.52 17.17
CA LEU A 138 11.62 -11.94 16.07
C LEU A 138 12.39 -10.81 15.37
N LEU A 139 13.08 -9.97 16.14
CA LEU A 139 13.77 -8.79 15.62
C LEU A 139 15.08 -9.12 14.88
N ALA A 140 15.63 -10.31 15.11
CA ALA A 140 16.92 -10.75 14.59
C ALA A 140 16.89 -11.21 13.13
N THR A 141 15.72 -11.45 12.53
CA THR A 141 15.67 -11.84 11.11
C THR A 141 16.22 -10.70 10.23
N PRO A 142 17.08 -11.02 9.23
CA PRO A 142 17.47 -10.03 8.24
C PRO A 142 16.29 -9.66 7.33
N ASP A 143 15.31 -10.55 7.17
CA ASP A 143 14.15 -10.38 6.29
C ASP A 143 13.05 -9.60 7.01
N LYS A 144 13.18 -8.27 7.03
CA LYS A 144 12.25 -7.39 7.73
C LYS A 144 12.12 -6.01 7.08
N PHE A 145 11.00 -5.36 7.34
CA PHE A 145 10.84 -3.93 7.20
C PHE A 145 10.70 -3.32 8.58
N GLU A 146 11.71 -2.55 8.99
CA GLU A 146 11.74 -1.88 10.29
C GLU A 146 12.25 -0.45 10.09
N ARG A 147 11.33 0.48 9.81
CA ARG A 147 11.66 1.89 9.54
C ARG A 147 10.95 2.85 10.50
N THR A 148 10.42 2.37 11.62
CA THR A 148 9.74 3.23 12.60
C THR A 148 10.65 4.38 13.04
N GLY A 149 10.27 5.63 12.75
CA GLY A 149 11.08 6.82 13.02
C GLY A 149 12.13 7.16 11.97
N GLY A 150 12.25 6.36 10.91
CA GLY A 150 13.17 6.52 9.80
C GLY A 150 12.50 7.10 8.54
N ALA A 151 13.12 6.80 7.40
CA ALA A 151 12.67 7.24 6.08
C ALA A 151 12.68 6.07 5.09
N TYR A 152 11.74 6.10 4.14
CA TYR A 152 11.73 5.24 2.95
C TYR A 152 11.98 6.10 1.72
N PRO A 153 13.10 5.92 1.01
CA PRO A 153 13.43 6.76 -0.13
C PRO A 153 12.63 6.37 -1.37
N LEU A 154 12.02 7.36 -2.04
CA LEU A 154 11.28 7.15 -3.30
C LEU A 154 12.26 7.16 -4.49
N THR A 155 13.23 6.25 -4.47
CA THR A 155 14.40 6.26 -5.37
C THR A 155 14.06 6.07 -6.84
N GLN A 156 12.86 5.60 -7.16
CA GLN A 156 12.44 5.30 -8.53
C GLN A 156 11.47 6.34 -9.09
N LEU A 157 11.17 7.41 -8.35
CA LEU A 157 10.54 8.60 -8.92
C LEU A 157 11.53 9.29 -9.87
N PRO A 158 11.07 9.78 -11.05
CA PRO A 158 11.87 10.66 -11.88
C PRO A 158 12.26 11.91 -11.07
N THR A 159 13.55 12.15 -10.89
CA THR A 159 14.03 13.38 -10.25
C THR A 159 13.70 14.56 -11.16
N GLU A 160 13.07 15.61 -10.64
CA GLU A 160 12.98 16.88 -11.39
C GLU A 160 14.40 17.42 -11.68
N GLU A 161 14.57 18.08 -12.83
CA GLU A 161 15.84 18.54 -13.42
C GLU A 161 16.68 19.47 -12.51
N THR A 162 16.16 19.88 -11.36
CA THR A 162 16.81 20.75 -10.37
C THR A 162 17.66 20.01 -9.34
N GLY A 163 17.82 18.69 -9.46
CA GLY A 163 18.87 17.94 -8.76
C GLY A 163 18.61 17.61 -7.29
N VAL A 164 17.46 17.99 -6.71
CA VAL A 164 17.02 17.49 -5.40
C VAL A 164 15.50 17.30 -5.38
N SER A 165 15.04 16.10 -5.75
CA SER A 165 13.79 15.56 -5.20
C SER A 165 14.13 14.36 -4.33
N ARG A 166 14.48 14.64 -3.06
CA ARG A 166 14.57 13.61 -2.02
C ARG A 166 13.19 13.38 -1.40
N THR A 167 12.20 13.11 -2.26
CA THR A 167 10.89 12.72 -1.75
C THR A 167 11.06 11.39 -1.03
N THR A 168 10.75 11.39 0.26
CA THR A 168 10.90 10.25 1.15
C THR A 168 9.59 10.14 1.93
N LEU A 169 9.10 8.93 2.14
CA LEU A 169 8.14 8.71 3.22
C LEU A 169 8.92 8.87 4.53
N THR A 170 8.41 9.63 5.49
CA THR A 170 9.11 9.89 6.75
C THR A 170 8.21 9.70 7.96
N GLY A 171 8.81 9.31 9.09
CA GLY A 171 8.13 9.28 10.38
C GLY A 171 7.50 7.93 10.73
N VAL A 172 6.19 7.91 10.94
CA VAL A 172 5.43 6.67 11.16
C VAL A 172 4.99 6.09 9.83
N PHE A 173 4.88 4.76 9.78
CA PHE A 173 4.47 4.05 8.58
C PHE A 173 3.22 3.23 8.86
N THR A 174 2.25 3.25 7.94
CA THR A 174 1.27 2.16 7.84
C THR A 174 1.79 1.20 6.77
N VAL A 175 1.89 -0.08 7.13
CA VAL A 175 2.38 -1.12 6.24
C VAL A 175 1.28 -2.15 6.07
N GLN A 176 0.69 -2.18 4.88
CA GLN A 176 -0.43 -3.06 4.59
C GLN A 176 -0.09 -3.97 3.40
N PRO A 177 0.32 -5.22 3.67
CA PRO A 177 0.36 -6.25 2.65
C PRO A 177 -1.03 -6.54 2.09
N PHE A 178 -1.12 -6.88 0.81
CA PHE A 178 -2.34 -7.28 0.12
C PHE A 178 -2.04 -8.21 -1.06
N MET A 179 -3.07 -8.91 -1.51
CA MET A 179 -2.96 -9.83 -2.65
C MET A 179 -3.74 -9.27 -3.84
N LEU A 180 -3.15 -9.35 -5.03
CA LEU A 180 -3.81 -9.00 -6.29
C LEU A 180 -3.32 -9.94 -7.40
N ASP A 181 -4.27 -10.56 -8.10
CA ASP A 181 -4.00 -11.54 -9.17
C ASP A 181 -3.01 -12.65 -8.77
N GLY A 182 -3.06 -13.09 -7.51
CA GLY A 182 -2.18 -14.14 -6.98
C GLY A 182 -0.77 -13.67 -6.59
N SER A 183 -0.47 -12.37 -6.70
CA SER A 183 0.80 -11.79 -6.22
C SER A 183 0.60 -10.95 -4.96
N ALA A 184 1.57 -11.01 -4.06
CA ALA A 184 1.66 -10.17 -2.88
C ALA A 184 2.31 -8.83 -3.18
N TYR A 185 1.71 -7.78 -2.66
CA TYR A 185 2.20 -6.41 -2.70
C TYR A 185 2.14 -5.81 -1.30
N VAL A 186 2.94 -4.77 -1.07
CA VAL A 186 2.95 -4.00 0.17
C VAL A 186 2.58 -2.56 -0.14
N SER A 187 1.54 -2.05 0.53
CA SER A 187 1.23 -0.62 0.59
C SER A 187 2.01 0.00 1.76
N LEU A 188 2.90 0.93 1.45
CA LEU A 188 3.63 1.75 2.41
C LEU A 188 3.03 3.16 2.39
N THR A 189 2.45 3.58 3.51
CA THR A 189 1.82 4.90 3.65
C THR A 189 2.53 5.68 4.75
N ASP A 190 2.87 6.93 4.48
CA ASP A 190 3.48 7.80 5.48
C ASP A 190 2.46 8.25 6.54
N GLY A 191 2.95 8.79 7.65
CA GLY A 191 2.10 9.18 8.78
C GLY A 191 1.08 10.29 8.48
N ARG A 192 1.28 11.06 7.42
CA ARG A 192 0.33 12.08 6.95
C ARG A 192 -0.70 11.52 5.96
N ALA A 193 -0.53 10.26 5.57
CA ALA A 193 -1.23 9.62 4.47
C ALA A 193 -1.16 10.42 3.16
N GLU A 194 -0.13 11.26 3.01
CA GLU A 194 0.10 12.10 1.85
C GLU A 194 0.63 11.27 0.70
N TRP A 195 1.55 10.34 1.00
CA TRP A 195 2.21 9.50 0.03
C TRP A 195 1.96 8.02 0.28
N ILE A 196 1.80 7.30 -0.81
CA ILE A 196 1.63 5.85 -0.83
C ILE A 196 2.56 5.27 -1.87
N VAL A 197 3.30 4.25 -1.46
CA VAL A 197 4.10 3.41 -2.34
C VAL A 197 3.50 2.02 -2.36
N ILE A 198 3.25 1.51 -3.56
CA ILE A 198 2.92 0.09 -3.77
C ILE A 198 4.19 -0.59 -4.24
N ALA A 199 4.64 -1.62 -3.55
CA ALA A 199 5.89 -2.31 -3.86
C ALA A 199 5.75 -3.82 -3.76
N LYS A 200 6.61 -4.55 -4.48
CA LYS A 200 6.87 -5.96 -4.20
C LYS A 200 8.00 -6.06 -3.18
N TYR A 201 7.84 -6.92 -2.18
CA TYR A 201 8.91 -7.19 -1.23
C TYR A 201 9.91 -8.18 -1.83
N LEU A 202 11.22 -7.91 -1.71
CA LEU A 202 12.28 -8.72 -2.29
C LEU A 202 13.22 -9.33 -1.23
N ARG A 203 12.75 -9.50 0.01
CA ARG A 203 13.56 -9.87 1.19
C ARG A 203 14.54 -8.80 1.67
N GLY A 204 15.02 -8.95 2.90
CA GLY A 204 15.84 -7.93 3.55
C GLY A 204 15.12 -6.59 3.66
N GLU A 205 15.84 -5.51 3.44
CA GLU A 205 15.26 -4.16 3.30
C GLU A 205 14.88 -3.80 1.85
N ARG A 206 14.81 -4.78 0.94
CA ARG A 206 14.67 -4.53 -0.50
C ARG A 206 13.22 -4.58 -0.95
N PHE A 207 12.88 -3.61 -1.79
CA PHE A 207 11.56 -3.45 -2.38
C PHE A 207 11.70 -3.07 -3.85
N GLU A 208 10.73 -3.52 -4.65
CA GLU A 208 10.54 -3.07 -6.02
C GLU A 208 9.29 -2.20 -6.11
N ASP A 209 9.47 -0.88 -6.05
CA ASP A 209 8.37 0.07 -6.17
C ASP A 209 7.67 -0.05 -7.53
N GLN A 210 6.35 -0.16 -7.48
CA GLN A 210 5.49 -0.33 -8.64
C GLN A 210 4.74 0.95 -8.95
N CYS A 211 4.18 1.59 -7.92
CA CYS A 211 3.29 2.74 -8.03
C CYS A 211 3.61 3.74 -6.92
N TYR A 212 3.59 5.02 -7.29
CA TYR A 212 3.65 6.14 -6.39
C TYR A 212 2.35 6.91 -6.48
N MET A 213 1.65 7.05 -5.37
CA MET A 213 0.39 7.79 -5.29
C MET A 213 0.50 8.89 -4.26
N ARG A 214 -0.21 9.99 -4.50
CA ARG A 214 -0.30 11.12 -3.59
C ARG A 214 -1.75 11.51 -3.34
N MET A 215 -2.05 12.01 -2.16
CA MET A 215 -3.36 12.59 -1.87
C MET A 215 -3.65 13.73 -2.86
N ALA A 216 -4.84 13.72 -3.47
CA ALA A 216 -5.28 14.75 -4.40
C ALA A 216 -5.74 16.00 -3.63
N GLY A 217 -5.45 17.19 -4.16
CA GLY A 217 -6.01 18.45 -3.64
C GLY A 217 -5.35 19.03 -2.37
N ARG A 218 -4.12 18.63 -2.04
CA ARG A 218 -3.24 19.32 -1.09
C ARG A 218 -2.00 19.88 -1.77
#